data_AF-A0A7J4FWD1-F1
#
_entry.id   AF-A0A7J4FWD1-F1
#
_cell.length_a   1.000
_cell.length_b   1.000
_cell.length_c   1.000
_cell.angle_alpha   90.00
_cell.angle_beta   90.00
_cell.angle_gamma   90.00
#
_symmetry.space_group_name_H-M   'P 1'
#
loop_
_entity.id
_entity.type
_entity.pdbx_description
1 polymer ?
#
loop_
_entity_poly.entity_id
_entity_poly.type
_entity_poly.pdbx_seq_one_letter_code
_entity_poly.pdbx_strand_id
1 'polypeptide(L)' 'MAKLRSDEIRNMSPQEMLDELESLRAELIGERALASAGGAPENPGLIGELRRSIARIRTIQKERGL' A
#
# COMPACT_ATOMS: atom_id res chain seq x y z
N MET A 1 -1.47 -6.41 -10.77
CA MET A 1 -2.76 -6.58 -10.06
C MET A 1 -2.70 -5.77 -8.77
N ALA A 2 -3.83 -5.35 -8.18
CA ALA A 2 -3.75 -4.62 -6.90
C ALA A 2 -3.47 -5.59 -5.74
N LYS A 3 -2.49 -5.29 -4.88
CA LYS A 3 -2.14 -6.11 -3.70
C LYS A 3 -3.32 -6.25 -2.71
N LEU A 4 -4.20 -5.24 -2.64
CA LEU A 4 -5.44 -5.27 -1.84
C LEU A 4 -6.63 -4.80 -2.66
N ARG A 5 -7.76 -5.49 -2.57
CA ARG A 5 -9.05 -5.08 -3.14
C ARG A 5 -9.84 -4.23 -2.14
N SER A 6 -10.78 -3.44 -2.65
CA SER A 6 -11.58 -2.54 -1.81
C SER A 6 -12.46 -3.28 -0.82
N ASP A 7 -12.96 -4.45 -1.20
CA ASP A 7 -13.86 -5.25 -0.35
C ASP A 7 -13.10 -5.84 0.84
N GLU A 8 -11.85 -6.28 0.63
CA GLU A 8 -10.96 -6.76 1.69
C GLU A 8 -10.70 -5.66 2.71
N ILE A 9 -10.36 -4.46 2.24
CA ILE A 9 -10.13 -3.30 3.12
C ILE A 9 -11.41 -2.92 3.87
N ARG A 10 -12.59 -3.00 3.23
CA ARG A 10 -13.87 -2.76 3.91
C ARG A 10 -14.22 -3.83 4.95
N ASN A 11 -13.56 -4.97 4.97
CA ASN A 11 -13.75 -5.95 6.03
C ASN A 11 -12.77 -5.76 7.20
N MET A 12 -11.75 -4.91 7.04
CA MET A 12 -10.79 -4.58 8.11
C MET A 12 -11.40 -3.65 9.16
N SER A 13 -10.97 -3.83 10.40
CA SER A 13 -11.14 -2.88 11.49
C SER A 13 -10.24 -1.64 11.29
N PRO A 14 -10.50 -0.53 12.00
CA PRO A 14 -9.66 0.66 11.92
C PRO A 14 -8.18 0.40 12.26
N GLN A 15 -7.91 -0.46 13.25
CA GLN A 15 -6.55 -0.81 13.64
C GLN A 15 -5.85 -1.64 12.56
N GLU A 16 -6.53 -2.65 12.02
CA GLU A 16 -5.98 -3.46 10.92
C GLU A 16 -5.67 -2.60 9.68
N MET A 17 -6.51 -1.60 9.38
CA MET A 17 -6.22 -0.64 8.31
C MET A 17 -4.97 0.19 8.58
N LEU A 18 -4.73 0.58 9.83
CA LEU A 18 -3.54 1.35 10.22
C LEU A 18 -2.28 0.50 10.11
N ASP A 19 -2.33 -0.73 10.63
CA ASP A 19 -1.21 -1.67 10.61
C ASP A 19 -0.85 -2.05 9.16
N GLU A 20 -1.85 -2.34 8.33
CA GLU A 20 -1.66 -2.64 6.91
C GLU A 20 -1.10 -1.42 6.15
N LEU A 21 -1.59 -0.21 6.47
CA LEU A 21 -1.10 1.03 5.88
C LEU A 21 0.37 1.30 6.23
N GLU A 22 0.80 0.98 7.44
CA GLU A 22 2.18 1.09 7.88
C GLU A 22 3.09 0.08 7.17
N SER A 23 2.65 -1.18 7.10
CA SER A 23 3.32 -2.26 6.36
C SER A 23 3.59 -1.89 4.89
N LEU A 24 2.54 -1.44 4.18
CA LEU A 24 2.65 -1.03 2.77
C LEU A 24 3.58 0.18 2.58
N ARG A 25 3.66 1.09 3.55
CA ARG A 25 4.59 2.23 3.50
C ARG A 25 6.04 1.78 3.69
N ALA A 26 6.30 0.87 4.62
CA ALA A 26 7.63 0.33 4.85
C ALA A 26 8.15 -0.39 3.59
N GLU A 27 7.32 -1.22 2.96
CA GLU A 27 7.63 -1.89 1.71
C GLU A 27 7.91 -0.88 0.57
N LEU A 28 7.07 0.15 0.43
CA LEU A 28 7.27 1.20 -0.58
C LEU A 28 8.59 1.96 -0.38
N ILE A 29 9.02 2.16 0.87
CA ILE A 29 10.31 2.80 1.17
C ILE A 29 11.46 1.90 0.73
N GLY A 30 11.38 0.59 1.02
CA GLY A 30 12.38 -0.39 0.58
C GLY A 30 12.53 -0.43 -0.94
N GLU A 31 11.41 -0.54 -1.66
CA GLU A 31 11.40 -0.56 -3.13
C GLU A 31 11.98 0.71 -3.74
N ARG A 32 11.71 1.88 -3.13
CA ARG A 32 12.28 3.15 -3.58
C ARG A 32 13.77 3.23 -3.31
N ALA A 33 14.24 2.72 -2.18
CA ALA A 33 15.66 2.68 -1.85
C ALA A 33 16.42 1.83 -2.86
N LEU A 34 15.89 0.63 -3.19
CA LEU A 34 16.46 -0.25 -4.21
C LEU A 34 16.52 0.41 -5.58
N ALA A 35 15.39 1.00 -6.03
CA ALA A 35 15.32 1.69 -7.31
C ALA A 35 16.29 2.89 -7.37
N SER A 36 16.46 3.61 -6.27
CA SER A 36 17.35 4.78 -6.18
C SER A 36 18.83 4.39 -6.15
N ALA A 37 19.16 3.21 -5.62
CA ALA A 37 20.51 2.65 -5.66
C ALA A 37 20.95 2.17 -7.05
N GLY A 38 20.10 2.33 -8.08
CA GLY A 38 20.36 1.86 -9.44
C GLY A 38 20.14 0.36 -9.63
N GLY A 39 19.54 -0.31 -8.64
CA GLY A 39 19.10 -1.70 -8.78
C GLY A 39 17.94 -1.79 -9.76
N ALA A 40 17.98 -2.75 -10.68
CA ALA A 40 16.81 -3.09 -11.48
C ALA A 40 15.75 -3.67 -10.54
N PRO A 41 14.53 -3.10 -10.46
CA PRO A 41 13.47 -3.67 -9.64
C PRO A 41 13.07 -5.03 -10.21
N GLU A 42 12.95 -6.04 -9.35
CA GLU A 42 12.48 -7.38 -9.76
C GLU A 42 11.07 -7.32 -10.39
N ASN A 43 10.26 -6.38 -9.91
CA ASN A 43 8.96 -6.07 -10.48
C ASN A 43 8.78 -4.54 -10.65
N PRO A 44 8.92 -3.99 -11.87
CA PRO A 44 8.79 -2.55 -12.10
C PRO A 44 7.39 -2.01 -11.80
N GLY A 45 6.36 -2.88 -11.76
CA GLY A 45 4.99 -2.50 -11.42
C GLY A 45 4.73 -2.34 -9.93
N LEU A 46 5.61 -2.88 -9.07
CA LEU A 46 5.37 -3.02 -7.64
C LEU A 46 5.17 -1.68 -6.93
N ILE A 47 6.03 -0.68 -7.19
CA ILE A 47 5.88 0.68 -6.63
C ILE A 47 4.50 1.27 -6.95
N GLY A 48 4.03 1.07 -8.20
CA GLY A 48 2.71 1.54 -8.62
C GLY A 48 1.57 0.79 -7.92
N GLU A 49 1.73 -0.51 -7.70
CA GLU A 49 0.77 -1.35 -6.96
C GLU A 49 0.67 -0.93 -5.49
N LEU A 50 1.80 -0.76 -4.79
CA LEU A 50 1.85 -0.31 -3.40
C LEU A 50 1.20 1.05 -3.21
N ARG A 51 1.53 2.02 -4.08
CA ARG A 51 0.90 3.35 -4.05
C ARG A 51 -0.61 3.30 -4.20
N ARG A 52 -1.13 2.43 -5.08
CA ARG A 52 -2.57 2.26 -5.28
C ARG A 52 -3.25 1.62 -4.07
N SER A 53 -2.62 0.60 -3.46
CA SER A 53 -3.15 -0.01 -2.23
C SER A 53 -3.20 0.98 -1.06
N ILE A 54 -2.13 1.76 -0.85
CA ILE A 54 -2.07 2.84 0.15
C ILE A 54 -3.19 3.87 -0.08
N ALA A 55 -3.38 4.31 -1.34
CA ALA A 55 -4.42 5.26 -1.69
C ALA A 55 -5.82 4.70 -1.37
N ARG A 56 -6.06 3.42 -1.71
CA ARG A 56 -7.34 2.75 -1.45
C ARG A 56 -7.67 2.66 0.04
N ILE A 57 -6.70 2.31 0.90
CA ILE A 57 -6.89 2.30 2.35
C ILE A 57 -7.27 3.70 2.85
N ARG A 58 -6.52 4.73 2.46
CA ARG A 58 -6.81 6.12 2.86
C ARG A 58 -8.18 6.60 2.38
N THR A 59 -8.59 6.23 1.17
CA THR A 59 -9.92 6.53 0.65
C THR A 59 -10.99 5.89 1.54
N ILE A 60 -10.86 4.62 1.89
CA ILE A 60 -11.85 3.92 2.72
C ILE A 60 -11.84 4.44 4.17
N GLN A 61 -10.67 4.77 4.75
CA GLN A 61 -10.60 5.46 6.04
C GLN A 61 -11.39 6.77 5.99
N LYS A 62 -11.18 7.58 4.95
CA LYS A 62 -11.92 8.83 4.75
C LYS A 62 -13.42 8.62 4.56
N GLU A 63 -13.83 7.60 3.80
CA GLU A 63 -15.24 7.19 3.63
C GLU A 63 -15.89 6.82 4.99
N ARG A 64 -15.11 6.22 5.91
CA ARG A 64 -15.56 5.82 7.26
C ARG A 64 -15.47 6.92 8.31
N GLY A 65 -14.85 8.05 8.00
CA GLY A 65 -14.56 9.11 8.98
C GLY A 65 -13.46 8.75 9.99
N LEU A 66 -12.56 7.84 9.60
CA LEU A 66 -11.36 7.46 10.36
C LEU A 66 -10.17 8.37 10.04
#